data_AF-A0A023H411-F1
#
_entry.id   AF-A0A023H411-F1
#
_cell.length_a   1.000
_cell.length_b   1.000
_cell.length_c   1.000
_cell.angle_alpha   90.00
_cell.angle_beta   90.00
_cell.angle_gamma   90.00
#
_symmetry.space_group_name_H-M   'P 1'
#
loop_
_entity.id
_entity.type
_entity.pdbx_description
1 polymer ?
#
loop_
_entity_poly.entity_id
_entity_poly.type
_entity_poly.pdbx_seq_one_letter_code
_entity_poly.pdbx_strand_id
1 'polypeptide(L)' 'NAMANHGIISRSGRGIRFTELTSQIRTTYNFGASFCSLVPHIAASMLKRSYSKDTFDLEELDLHNGIEHDA' A
#
# COMPACT_ATOMS: atom_id res chain seq x y z
N ASN A 1 7.25 -4.64 0.56
CA ASN A 1 8.35 -5.46 1.14
C ASN A 1 9.53 -4.64 1.65
N ALA A 2 10.29 -3.91 0.81
CA ALA A 2 11.47 -3.16 1.28
C ALA A 2 11.18 -2.22 2.48
N MET A 3 10.14 -1.37 2.41
CA MET A 3 9.75 -0.51 3.53
C MET A 3 9.44 -1.28 4.83
N ALA A 4 8.80 -2.47 4.74
CA ALA A 4 8.51 -3.29 5.92
C ALA A 4 9.80 -3.88 6.51
N ASN A 5 10.72 -4.37 5.67
CA ASN A 5 12.01 -4.91 6.10
C ASN A 5 12.86 -3.84 6.83
N HIS A 6 12.74 -2.59 6.40
CA HIS A 6 13.40 -1.44 7.02
C HIS A 6 12.62 -0.82 8.19
N GLY A 7 11.43 -1.33 8.52
CA GLY A 7 10.60 -0.82 9.63
C GLY A 7 9.98 0.57 9.39
N ILE A 8 9.87 0.99 8.13
CA ILE A 8 9.24 2.25 7.71
C ILE A 8 7.71 2.13 7.76
N ILE A 9 7.20 0.95 7.40
CA ILE A 9 5.84 0.48 7.68
C ILE A 9 5.93 -0.73 8.62
N SER A 10 4.79 -1.24 9.08
CA SER A 10 4.70 -2.42 9.95
C SER A 10 5.62 -3.56 9.49
N ARG A 11 6.56 -3.97 10.36
CA ARG A 11 7.55 -5.02 10.06
C ARG A 11 6.91 -6.38 9.77
N SER A 12 5.73 -6.65 10.33
CA SER A 12 4.96 -7.87 10.04
C SER A 12 4.30 -7.83 8.65
N GLY A 13 4.30 -6.67 7.99
CA GLY A 13 3.52 -6.44 6.78
C GLY A 13 2.01 -6.37 7.03
N ARG A 14 1.55 -6.29 8.29
CA ARG A 14 0.12 -6.31 8.65
C ARG A 14 -0.36 -5.00 9.27
N GLY A 15 -1.64 -4.70 9.09
CA GLY A 15 -2.33 -3.57 9.71
C GLY A 15 -1.85 -2.19 9.24
N ILE A 16 -1.46 -2.08 7.97
CA ILE A 16 -0.91 -0.84 7.39
C ILE A 16 -2.06 0.04 6.92
N ARG A 17 -2.12 1.31 7.37
CA ARG A 17 -3.10 2.27 6.85
C ARG A 17 -2.72 2.69 5.43
N PHE A 18 -3.70 2.83 4.55
CA PHE A 18 -3.43 3.30 3.18
C PHE A 18 -2.87 4.74 3.16
N THR A 19 -3.33 5.61 4.06
CA THR A 19 -2.83 6.99 4.21
C THR A 19 -1.37 7.03 4.67
N GLU A 20 -0.98 6.09 5.54
CA GLU A 20 0.41 5.93 5.96
C GLU A 20 1.29 5.45 4.81
N LEU A 21 0.81 4.50 4.02
CA LEU A 21 1.56 4.03 2.85
C LEU A 21 1.82 5.18 1.86
N THR A 22 0.83 6.02 1.57
CA THR A 22 0.97 7.20 0.69
C THR A 22 2.07 8.16 1.17
N SER A 23 2.10 8.48 2.47
CA SER A 23 3.11 9.41 3.01
C SER A 23 4.50 8.77 3.06
N GLN A 24 4.59 7.49 3.42
CA GLN A 24 5.86 6.78 3.53
C GLN A 24 6.52 6.52 2.18
N ILE A 25 5.77 6.18 1.13
CA ILE A 25 6.33 6.02 -0.23
C ILE A 25 7.00 7.32 -0.70
N ARG A 26 6.32 8.46 -0.51
CA ARG A 26 6.85 9.77 -0.90
C ARG A 26 8.15 10.08 -0.17
N THR A 27 8.17 9.92 1.15
CA THR A 27 9.36 10.20 1.97
C THR A 27 10.50 9.24 1.68
N THR A 28 10.20 7.96 1.45
CA THR A 28 11.22 6.91 1.28
C THR A 28 11.84 6.92 -0.10
N TYR A 29 11.03 7.12 -1.15
CA TYR A 29 11.45 6.95 -2.53
C TYR A 29 11.43 8.24 -3.36
N ASN A 30 11.06 9.37 -2.76
CA ASN A 30 10.97 10.66 -3.44
C ASN A 30 10.07 10.64 -4.68
N PHE A 31 8.97 9.86 -4.61
CA PHE A 31 8.00 9.77 -5.70
C PHE A 31 7.04 10.97 -5.72
N GLY A 32 6.51 11.26 -6.92
CA GLY A 32 5.48 12.27 -7.11
C GLY A 32 4.23 11.98 -6.28
N ALA A 33 3.60 13.03 -5.74
CA ALA A 33 2.44 12.90 -4.84
C ALA A 33 1.27 12.16 -5.49
N SER A 34 1.01 12.40 -6.78
CA SER A 34 -0.04 11.73 -7.55
C SER A 34 0.19 10.22 -7.65
N PHE A 35 1.43 9.79 -7.87
CA PHE A 35 1.76 8.37 -7.94
C PHE A 35 1.64 7.69 -6.57
N CYS A 36 2.09 8.39 -5.52
CA CYS A 36 2.00 7.88 -4.14
C CYS A 36 0.55 7.68 -3.68
N SER A 37 -0.41 8.48 -4.18
CA SER A 37 -1.82 8.30 -3.85
C SER A 37 -2.51 7.26 -4.72
N LEU A 38 -2.16 7.16 -6.01
CA LEU A 38 -2.86 6.28 -6.96
C LEU A 38 -2.90 4.81 -6.52
N VAL A 39 -1.72 4.22 -6.26
CA VAL A 39 -1.62 2.78 -5.96
C VAL A 39 -2.35 2.39 -4.67
N PRO A 40 -2.19 3.12 -3.54
CA PRO A 40 -2.97 2.85 -2.33
C PRO A 40 -4.49 2.99 -2.50
N HIS A 41 -4.97 3.91 -3.36
CA HIS A 41 -6.40 4.01 -3.66
C HIS A 41 -6.91 2.83 -4.49
N ILE A 42 -6.12 2.37 -5.47
CA ILE A 42 -6.45 1.15 -6.24
C ILE A 42 -6.53 -0.05 -5.28
N ALA A 43 -5.55 -0.21 -4.39
CA ALA A 43 -5.55 -1.29 -3.40
C ALA A 43 -6.77 -1.23 -2.48
N ALA A 44 -7.13 -0.03 -1.98
CA ALA A 44 -8.34 0.14 -1.17
C ALA A 44 -9.61 -0.24 -1.93
N SER A 45 -9.74 0.18 -3.19
CA SER A 45 -10.88 -0.18 -4.06
C SER A 45 -10.96 -1.68 -4.32
N MET A 46 -9.84 -2.30 -4.69
CA MET A 46 -9.70 -3.73 -4.93
C MET A 46 -10.13 -4.56 -3.71
N LEU A 47 -9.71 -4.15 -2.51
CA LEU A 47 -10.04 -4.83 -1.25
C LEU A 47 -11.40 -4.43 -0.68
N LYS A 48 -12.16 -3.56 -1.37
CA LYS A 48 -13.44 -3.00 -0.91
C LYS A 48 -13.35 -2.34 0.48
N ARG A 49 -12.27 -1.59 0.70
CA ARG A 49 -11.95 -0.91 1.95
C ARG A 49 -11.95 0.61 1.80
N SER A 50 -12.17 1.30 2.91
CA SER A 50 -12.03 2.73 3.02
C SER A 50 -10.55 3.12 3.07
N TYR A 51 -10.08 3.83 2.03
CA TYR A 51 -8.73 4.39 2.00
C TYR A 51 -8.38 5.22 3.27
N SER A 52 -9.35 5.96 3.81
CA SER A 52 -9.11 6.88 4.94
C SER A 52 -9.20 6.25 6.32
N LYS A 53 -9.90 5.11 6.46
CA LYS A 53 -10.20 4.52 7.78
C LYS A 53 -9.57 3.15 7.98
N ASP A 54 -9.44 2.37 6.91
CA ASP A 54 -9.09 0.97 7.02
C ASP A 54 -7.59 0.75 6.88
N THR A 55 -7.20 -0.47 7.19
CA THR A 55 -5.85 -0.99 7.03
C THR A 55 -5.86 -2.16 6.05
N PHE A 56 -4.67 -2.59 5.62
CA PHE A 56 -4.48 -3.81 4.85
C PHE A 56 -3.18 -4.50 5.25
N ASP A 57 -3.09 -5.77 4.89
CA ASP A 57 -1.88 -6.59 5.00
C ASP A 57 -1.23 -6.71 3.61
N LEU A 58 0.11 -6.71 3.55
CA LEU A 58 0.86 -6.79 2.28
C LEU A 58 0.48 -8.01 1.44
N GLU A 59 0.20 -9.14 2.09
CA GLU A 59 -0.26 -10.40 1.48
C GLU A 59 -1.61 -10.25 0.75
N GLU A 60 -2.45 -9.28 1.13
CA GLU A 60 -3.72 -9.01 0.44
C GLU A 60 -3.51 -8.36 -0.94
N LEU A 61 -2.31 -7.84 -1.22
CA LEU A 61 -1.96 -7.31 -2.54
C LEU A 61 -1.68 -8.40 -3.57
N ASP A 62 -1.51 -9.65 -3.13
CA ASP A 62 -1.30 -10.82 -4.00
C ASP A 62 -2.63 -11.33 -4.60
N LEU A 63 -3.73 -10.58 -4.44
CA LEU A 63 -5.01 -10.90 -5.06
C LEU A 63 -4.90 -10.84 -6.60
N HIS A 64 -5.03 -12.01 -7.22
CA HIS A 64 -4.95 -12.15 -8.67
C HIS A 64 -6.04 -11.38 -9.41
N ASN A 65 -5.67 -10.75 -10.53
CA ASN A 65 -6.48 -9.78 -11.29
C ASN A 65 -6.87 -8.53 -10.50
N GLY A 66 -6.06 -8.20 -9.49
CA GLY A 66 -6.15 -6.97 -8.73
C GLY A 66 -5.14 -5.96 -9.25
N ILE A 67 -4.13 -5.68 -8.41
CA ILE A 67 -2.88 -5.05 -8.87
C ILE A 67 -1.93 -6.13 -9.40
N GLU A 68 -1.94 -7.32 -8.78
CA GLU A 68 -1.26 -8.52 -9.26
C GLU A 68 -1.93 -9.01 -10.57
N HIS A 69 -1.11 -9.23 -11.59
CA HIS A 69 -1.53 -9.59 -12.95
C HIS A 69 -0.45 -10.42 -13.67
N ASP A 70 -0.87 -11.20 -14.67
CA ASP A 70 0.03 -11.90 -15.59
C ASP A 70 0.78 -10.92 -16.51
N ALA A 71 1.94 -11.33 -17.03
CA ALA A 71 2.82 -10.51 -17.88
C ALA A 71 2.39 -10.43 -19.35
#